data_AF-A0A423WDQ3-F1
#
_entry.id   AF-A0A423WDQ3-F1
#
_cell.length_a   1.000
_cell.length_b   1.000
_cell.length_c   1.000
_cell.angle_alpha   90.00
_cell.angle_beta   90.00
_cell.angle_gamma   90.00
#
_symmetry.space_group_name_H-M   'P 1'
#
loop_
_entity.id
_entity.type
_entity.pdbx_description
1 polymer ?
#
loop_
_entity_poly.entity_id
_entity_poly.type
_entity_poly.pdbx_seq_one_letter_code
_entity_poly.pdbx_strand_id
1 'polypeptide(L)'
;MFITFPVIAAAASLLGAAQGCSAVSGVKVTYYGAPDNDPPGDATAYPCGGRNYHAGGVGTYADPLSFATAPGEYDECEIVYLPYMKKYLRMEDYCQGCYEDYESGTKHIDIWTGNSASGGDAQIQCEDDLTPDGVQSVIRSPAKTLAVNTAALWDGTTCHTEDVYPTYTVSTCCSCETYDDCSDDYTCVSGRCAA
;
A
#
# COMPACT_ATOMS: atom_id res chain seq x y z
N MET A 1 -6.98 -61.20 20.02
CA MET A 1 -7.16 -60.78 18.61
C MET A 1 -7.65 -59.35 18.64
N PHE A 2 -6.72 -58.39 18.60
CA PHE A 2 -7.04 -56.96 18.63
C PHE A 2 -7.01 -56.45 17.19
N ILE A 3 -8.14 -55.95 16.70
CA ILE A 3 -8.28 -55.38 15.36
C ILE A 3 -7.96 -53.89 15.47
N THR A 4 -6.79 -53.50 15.00
CA THR A 4 -6.41 -52.08 14.83
C THR A 4 -6.98 -51.58 13.50
N PHE A 5 -7.94 -50.66 13.55
CA PHE A 5 -8.39 -49.92 12.37
C PHE A 5 -7.43 -48.75 12.09
N PRO A 6 -6.97 -48.54 10.85
CA PRO A 6 -6.17 -47.37 10.52
C PRO A 6 -7.08 -46.13 10.45
N VAL A 7 -6.76 -45.13 11.28
CA VAL A 7 -7.33 -43.79 11.14
C VAL A 7 -6.63 -43.12 9.98
N ILE A 8 -7.31 -42.98 8.84
CA ILE A 8 -6.83 -42.17 7.72
C ILE A 8 -7.11 -40.71 8.07
N ALA A 9 -6.08 -39.98 8.49
CA ALA A 9 -6.14 -38.54 8.62
C ALA A 9 -6.09 -37.92 7.22
N ALA A 10 -7.24 -37.46 6.71
CA ALA A 10 -7.28 -36.62 5.52
C ALA A 10 -6.77 -35.23 5.90
N ALA A 11 -5.52 -34.91 5.54
CA ALA A 11 -5.02 -33.55 5.60
C ALA A 11 -5.71 -32.73 4.50
N ALA A 12 -6.69 -31.92 4.89
CA ALA A 12 -7.25 -30.90 4.00
C ALA A 12 -6.21 -29.78 3.87
N SER A 13 -5.43 -29.80 2.80
CA SER A 13 -4.60 -28.69 2.39
C SER A 13 -5.51 -27.52 2.02
N LEU A 14 -5.66 -26.54 2.92
CA LEU A 14 -6.22 -25.24 2.58
C LEU A 14 -5.20 -24.54 1.66
N LEU A 15 -5.31 -24.81 0.36
CA LEU A 15 -4.71 -23.96 -0.66
C LEU A 15 -5.44 -22.62 -0.59
N GLY A 16 -4.88 -21.66 0.14
CA GLY A 16 -5.29 -20.27 0.01
C GLY A 16 -5.07 -19.88 -1.45
N ALA A 17 -6.14 -19.58 -2.17
CA ALA A 17 -6.01 -19.02 -3.50
C ALA A 17 -5.36 -17.65 -3.35
N ALA A 18 -4.11 -17.50 -3.80
CA ALA A 18 -3.49 -16.19 -3.87
C ALA A 18 -4.34 -15.33 -4.82
N GLN A 19 -4.81 -14.19 -4.32
CA GLN A 19 -5.76 -13.36 -5.04
C GLN A 19 -5.00 -12.53 -6.08
N GLY A 20 -5.25 -12.83 -7.36
CA GLY A 20 -4.71 -12.06 -8.48
C GLY A 20 -5.06 -10.57 -8.40
N CYS A 21 -4.48 -9.78 -9.30
CA CYS A 21 -4.62 -8.32 -9.29
C CYS A 21 -6.09 -7.88 -9.14
N SER A 22 -6.35 -6.99 -8.19
CA SER A 22 -7.70 -6.54 -7.86
C SER A 22 -7.75 -5.06 -7.48
N ALA A 23 -8.88 -4.42 -7.80
CA ALA A 23 -9.14 -3.03 -7.43
C ALA A 23 -10.01 -2.98 -6.17
N VAL A 24 -9.49 -2.33 -5.14
CA VAL A 24 -10.20 -1.98 -3.91
C VAL A 24 -10.69 -0.55 -4.05
N SER A 25 -11.99 -0.34 -4.19
CA SER A 25 -12.60 1.00 -4.24
C SER A 25 -13.06 1.47 -2.86
N GLY A 26 -13.32 2.77 -2.75
CA GLY A 26 -13.90 3.37 -1.54
C GLY A 26 -12.90 3.58 -0.41
N VAL A 27 -11.62 3.77 -0.74
CA VAL A 27 -10.54 3.95 0.25
C VAL A 27 -10.38 5.44 0.53
N LYS A 28 -10.57 5.86 1.78
CA LYS A 28 -10.18 7.19 2.26
C LYS A 28 -8.65 7.27 2.25
N VAL A 29 -8.12 8.40 1.80
CA VAL A 29 -6.68 8.65 1.75
C VAL A 29 -6.40 9.92 2.54
N THR A 30 -5.49 9.84 3.50
CA THR A 30 -4.84 10.99 4.13
C THR A 30 -3.33 10.87 3.95
N TYR A 31 -2.61 11.83 4.51
CA TYR A 31 -1.16 11.90 4.49
C TYR A 31 -0.64 12.17 5.88
N TYR A 32 0.56 11.65 6.15
CA TYR A 32 1.29 11.86 7.39
C TYR A 32 2.78 12.09 7.08
N GLY A 33 3.50 12.59 8.06
CA GLY A 33 4.90 12.94 7.94
C GLY A 33 5.64 12.83 9.27
N ALA A 34 6.92 13.18 9.25
CA ALA A 34 7.71 13.15 10.47
C ALA A 34 7.13 13.98 11.64
N PRO A 35 6.47 15.13 11.43
CA PRO A 35 5.95 15.95 12.53
C PRO A 35 4.80 15.32 13.31
N ASP A 36 3.92 14.58 12.65
CA ASP A 36 2.65 14.09 13.19
C ASP A 36 2.58 12.56 13.30
N ASN A 37 3.59 11.85 12.78
CA ASN A 37 3.81 10.44 13.13
C ASN A 37 3.95 10.27 14.66
N ASP A 38 3.51 9.14 15.21
CA ASP A 38 3.54 8.88 16.66
C ASP A 38 4.35 7.62 17.00
N PRO A 39 5.56 7.74 17.57
CA PRO A 39 6.24 8.99 17.96
C PRO A 39 6.77 9.78 16.74
N PRO A 40 7.01 11.10 16.87
CA PRO A 40 7.51 11.92 15.77
C PRO A 40 8.82 11.40 15.18
N GLY A 41 8.90 11.41 13.86
CA GLY A 41 10.02 10.87 13.08
C GLY A 41 9.56 9.91 11.98
N ASP A 42 10.49 9.13 11.45
CA ASP A 42 10.24 8.18 10.36
C ASP A 42 10.10 6.73 10.85
N ALA A 43 9.93 6.49 12.14
CA ALA A 43 9.76 5.15 12.66
C ALA A 43 8.49 4.50 12.11
N THR A 44 8.55 3.21 11.77
CA THR A 44 7.38 2.42 11.34
C THR A 44 7.12 1.23 12.26
N ALA A 45 5.89 0.76 12.31
CA ALA A 45 5.51 -0.44 13.09
C ALA A 45 6.16 -1.74 12.57
N TYR A 46 6.38 -1.86 11.25
CA TYR A 46 6.80 -3.11 10.60
C TYR A 46 8.15 -2.98 9.87
N PRO A 47 9.05 -4.00 9.94
CA PRO A 47 10.38 -3.96 9.32
C PRO A 47 10.37 -4.45 7.88
N CYS A 48 9.81 -3.66 6.97
CA CYS A 48 9.65 -4.06 5.57
C CYS A 48 10.82 -3.59 4.67
N GLY A 49 11.07 -4.35 3.61
CA GLY A 49 12.00 -4.00 2.51
C GLY A 49 13.43 -3.62 2.92
N GLY A 50 13.91 -4.08 4.07
CA GLY A 50 15.27 -3.79 4.55
C GLY A 50 15.50 -2.36 5.04
N ARG A 51 14.42 -1.59 5.29
CA ARG A 51 14.51 -0.20 5.79
C ARG A 51 14.70 -0.09 7.31
N ASN A 52 14.83 -1.21 8.04
CA ASN A 52 15.06 -1.23 9.49
C ASN A 52 14.09 -0.36 10.31
N TYR A 53 12.78 -0.48 10.04
CA TYR A 53 11.72 0.30 10.70
C TYR A 53 11.73 1.80 10.37
N HIS A 54 12.12 2.17 9.14
CA HIS A 54 12.07 3.55 8.68
C HIS A 54 11.18 3.71 7.44
N ALA A 55 10.28 4.69 7.51
CA ALA A 55 9.41 5.11 6.42
C ALA A 55 10.22 5.77 5.30
N GLY A 56 9.69 5.73 4.08
CA GLY A 56 10.31 6.37 2.93
C GLY A 56 9.93 5.74 1.61
N GLY A 57 10.87 5.79 0.67
CA GLY A 57 10.73 5.28 -0.69
C GLY A 57 10.18 6.31 -1.66
N VAL A 58 10.45 6.10 -2.95
CA VAL A 58 10.08 7.05 -4.01
C VAL A 58 8.78 6.69 -4.75
N GLY A 59 8.22 5.51 -4.49
CA GLY A 59 6.97 5.04 -5.08
C GLY A 59 7.14 4.15 -6.32
N THR A 60 8.32 3.58 -6.54
CA THR A 60 8.52 2.51 -7.56
C THR A 60 8.19 1.15 -6.96
N TYR A 61 8.00 0.11 -7.77
CA TYR A 61 7.77 -1.24 -7.22
C TYR A 61 8.95 -1.73 -6.36
N ALA A 62 10.19 -1.42 -6.77
CA ALA A 62 11.40 -1.80 -6.05
C ALA A 62 11.67 -0.95 -4.79
N ASP A 63 11.18 0.29 -4.79
CA ASP A 63 11.26 1.22 -3.66
C ASP A 63 9.90 1.91 -3.44
N PRO A 64 8.92 1.16 -2.91
CA PRO A 64 7.56 1.65 -2.71
C PRO A 64 7.51 2.67 -1.57
N LEU A 65 6.61 3.64 -1.70
CA LEU A 65 6.38 4.66 -0.69
C LEU A 65 5.67 4.04 0.52
N SER A 66 6.07 4.37 1.74
CA SER A 66 5.42 3.87 2.94
C SER A 66 3.98 4.37 3.06
N PHE A 67 3.09 3.50 3.56
CA PHE A 67 1.79 3.91 4.05
C PHE A 67 1.45 3.17 5.35
N ALA A 68 0.55 3.78 6.12
CA ALA A 68 -0.02 3.29 7.35
C ALA A 68 -1.50 2.96 7.17
N THR A 69 -2.00 2.00 7.94
CA THR A 69 -3.43 1.62 7.94
C THR A 69 -3.77 0.83 9.20
N ALA A 70 -4.99 0.29 9.28
CA ALA A 70 -5.41 -0.62 10.33
C ALA A 70 -4.80 -2.02 10.16
N PRO A 71 -4.39 -2.71 11.24
CA PRO A 71 -3.99 -4.11 11.16
C PRO A 71 -5.10 -4.97 10.56
N GLY A 72 -4.80 -5.70 9.49
CA GLY A 72 -5.75 -6.58 8.80
C GLY A 72 -6.59 -5.91 7.71
N GLU A 73 -6.47 -4.59 7.47
CA GLU A 73 -7.02 -3.98 6.26
C GLU A 73 -6.20 -4.37 5.02
N TYR A 74 -4.87 -4.34 5.17
CA TYR A 74 -3.87 -4.83 4.22
C TYR A 74 -2.87 -5.74 4.94
N ASP A 75 -2.19 -6.61 4.20
CA ASP A 75 -1.19 -7.51 4.80
C ASP A 75 0.10 -6.73 5.14
N GLU A 76 0.78 -7.13 6.22
CA GLU A 76 2.06 -6.51 6.60
C GLU A 76 3.07 -6.62 5.44
N CYS A 77 3.75 -5.52 5.13
CA CYS A 77 4.67 -5.39 4.01
C CYS A 77 4.05 -5.56 2.61
N GLU A 78 2.72 -5.58 2.48
CA GLU A 78 2.05 -5.68 1.20
C GLU A 78 2.39 -4.50 0.29
N ILE A 79 2.73 -4.79 -0.98
CA ILE A 79 2.88 -3.79 -2.02
C ILE A 79 1.57 -3.63 -2.79
N VAL A 80 1.05 -2.40 -2.80
CA VAL A 80 -0.12 -1.99 -3.57
C VAL A 80 0.27 -0.89 -4.55
N TYR A 81 -0.62 -0.57 -5.49
CA TYR A 81 -0.45 0.59 -6.36
C TYR A 81 -1.62 1.53 -6.19
N LEU A 82 -1.34 2.82 -6.02
CA LEU A 82 -2.33 3.87 -5.91
C LEU A 82 -2.33 4.68 -7.22
N PRO A 83 -3.29 4.42 -8.13
CA PRO A 83 -3.33 5.08 -9.43
C PRO A 83 -3.52 6.58 -9.34
N TYR A 84 -4.18 7.05 -8.27
CA TYR A 84 -4.31 8.47 -7.94
C TYR A 84 -2.96 9.18 -7.86
N MET A 85 -1.89 8.52 -7.40
CA MET A 85 -0.55 9.14 -7.31
C MET A 85 0.42 8.61 -8.35
N LYS A 86 0.03 7.56 -9.07
CA LYS A 86 0.94 6.72 -9.87
C LYS A 86 2.15 6.27 -9.04
N LYS A 87 1.89 5.74 -7.84
CA LYS A 87 2.94 5.24 -6.95
C LYS A 87 2.59 3.85 -6.44
N TYR A 88 3.61 3.02 -6.29
CA TYR A 88 3.53 1.83 -5.47
C TYR A 88 3.70 2.23 -4.01
N LEU A 89 2.85 1.67 -3.15
CA LEU A 89 2.90 1.86 -1.71
C LEU A 89 3.21 0.54 -1.03
N ARG A 90 3.82 0.58 0.16
CA ARG A 90 4.03 -0.59 1.01
C ARG A 90 3.47 -0.37 2.40
N MET A 91 2.70 -1.35 2.90
CA MET A 91 2.10 -1.30 4.22
C MET A 91 3.20 -1.53 5.24
N GLU A 92 3.61 -0.46 5.93
CA GLU A 92 4.76 -0.51 6.84
C GLU A 92 4.44 -0.02 8.23
N ASP A 93 3.30 0.66 8.41
CA ASP A 93 3.02 1.35 9.65
C ASP A 93 1.57 1.22 10.13
N TYR A 94 1.38 1.54 11.40
CA TYR A 94 0.10 1.57 12.08
C TYR A 94 -0.46 2.99 12.12
N CYS A 95 -1.75 3.13 11.89
CA CYS A 95 -2.45 4.41 12.02
C CYS A 95 -3.70 4.25 12.89
N GLN A 96 -3.74 4.94 14.03
CA GLN A 96 -4.85 4.87 15.00
C GLN A 96 -6.18 5.35 14.39
N GLY A 97 -6.17 6.48 13.67
CA GLY A 97 -7.37 6.98 13.00
C GLY A 97 -7.87 6.03 11.91
N CYS A 98 -6.95 5.37 11.21
CA CYS A 98 -7.28 4.35 10.21
C CYS A 98 -7.88 3.11 10.85
N TYR A 99 -7.36 2.68 12.01
CA TYR A 99 -7.94 1.59 12.79
C TYR A 99 -9.38 1.88 13.24
N GLU A 100 -9.64 3.06 13.78
CA GLU A 100 -10.99 3.47 14.18
C GLU A 100 -11.96 3.53 12.98
N ASP A 101 -11.50 4.09 11.86
CA ASP A 101 -12.26 4.11 10.61
C ASP A 101 -12.55 2.68 10.14
N TYR A 102 -11.56 1.77 10.17
CA TYR A 102 -11.71 0.39 9.73
C TYR A 102 -12.67 -0.42 10.60
N GLU A 103 -12.60 -0.28 11.93
CA GLU A 103 -13.56 -0.89 12.87
C GLU A 103 -15.00 -0.39 12.64
N SER A 104 -15.15 0.82 12.08
CA SER A 104 -16.46 1.37 11.68
C SER A 104 -16.90 1.00 10.25
N GLY A 105 -16.06 0.26 9.51
CA GLY A 105 -16.33 -0.20 8.14
C GLY A 105 -15.81 0.74 7.04
N THR A 106 -15.02 1.76 7.39
CA THR A 106 -14.39 2.69 6.44
C THR A 106 -12.95 2.28 6.18
N LYS A 107 -12.60 2.02 4.92
CA LYS A 107 -11.23 1.74 4.50
C LYS A 107 -10.42 3.02 4.51
N HIS A 108 -9.24 3.00 5.13
CA HIS A 108 -8.44 4.20 5.29
C HIS A 108 -6.94 3.88 5.25
N ILE A 109 -6.23 4.58 4.36
CA ILE A 109 -4.77 4.57 4.31
C ILE A 109 -4.23 5.97 4.55
N ASP A 110 -3.08 6.04 5.18
CA ASP A 110 -2.35 7.26 5.48
C ASP A 110 -0.97 7.19 4.84
N ILE A 111 -0.60 8.17 4.01
CA ILE A 111 0.56 8.03 3.10
C ILE A 111 1.70 8.94 3.54
N TRP A 112 2.90 8.36 3.62
CA TRP A 112 4.10 9.08 4.04
C TRP A 112 4.49 10.19 3.05
N THR A 113 4.63 11.42 3.52
CA THR A 113 5.02 12.57 2.69
C THR A 113 6.53 12.80 2.64
N GLY A 114 7.26 12.32 3.65
CA GLY A 114 8.71 12.46 3.75
C GLY A 114 9.20 12.81 5.15
N ASN A 115 10.50 12.67 5.37
CA ASN A 115 11.14 13.14 6.60
C ASN A 115 11.58 14.59 6.40
N SER A 116 11.24 15.49 7.32
CA SER A 116 11.91 16.77 7.37
C SER A 116 12.14 17.24 8.80
N ALA A 117 13.40 17.57 9.11
CA ALA A 117 13.79 18.14 10.40
C ALA A 117 13.21 19.57 10.64
N SER A 118 12.55 20.14 9.62
CA SER A 118 12.03 21.51 9.58
C SER A 118 10.58 21.62 9.11
N GLY A 119 9.88 20.50 8.90
CA GLY A 119 8.55 20.47 8.28
C GLY A 119 7.50 21.12 9.14
N GLY A 120 7.40 20.73 10.41
CA GLY A 120 6.45 21.27 11.37
C GLY A 120 5.07 21.50 10.75
N ASP A 121 4.47 22.65 11.06
CA ASP A 121 3.16 23.06 10.55
C ASP A 121 3.08 23.15 9.01
N ALA A 122 4.20 23.42 8.32
CA ALA A 122 4.19 23.54 6.86
C ALA A 122 4.05 22.18 6.16
N GLN A 123 4.66 21.14 6.76
CA GLN A 123 4.47 19.77 6.29
C GLN A 123 3.07 19.25 6.63
N ILE A 124 2.55 19.59 7.82
CA ILE A 124 1.15 19.30 8.21
C ILE A 124 0.17 19.95 7.22
N GLN A 125 0.39 21.21 6.85
CA GLN A 125 -0.45 21.87 5.84
C GLN A 125 -0.34 21.16 4.47
N CYS A 126 0.82 20.63 4.12
CA CYS A 126 0.97 19.86 2.89
C CYS A 126 0.18 18.55 2.94
N GLU A 127 0.17 17.86 4.08
CA GLU A 127 -0.64 16.65 4.29
C GLU A 127 -2.13 16.95 4.12
N ASP A 128 -2.60 18.05 4.70
CA ASP A 128 -3.97 18.55 4.51
C ASP A 128 -4.27 18.88 3.04
N ASP A 129 -3.37 19.58 2.35
CA ASP A 129 -3.56 20.01 0.96
C ASP A 129 -3.54 18.84 -0.04
N LEU A 130 -2.80 17.77 0.27
CA LEU A 130 -2.74 16.54 -0.54
C LEU A 130 -3.97 15.64 -0.33
N THR A 131 -4.63 15.74 0.83
CA THR A 131 -5.77 14.91 1.22
C THR A 131 -6.96 15.18 0.30
N PRO A 132 -7.40 14.20 -0.52
CA PRO A 132 -8.53 14.41 -1.43
C PRO A 132 -9.87 14.43 -0.69
N ASP A 133 -10.80 15.26 -1.14
CA ASP A 133 -12.19 15.28 -0.65
C ASP A 133 -12.94 13.94 -0.88
N GLY A 134 -12.49 13.15 -1.86
CA GLY A 134 -13.14 11.92 -2.30
C GLY A 134 -12.32 10.66 -2.05
N VAL A 135 -13.02 9.53 -2.00
CA VAL A 135 -12.40 8.21 -1.89
C VAL A 135 -11.69 7.78 -3.17
N GLN A 136 -10.60 7.03 -3.01
CA GLN A 136 -9.75 6.54 -4.08
C GLN A 136 -9.90 5.03 -4.30
N SER A 137 -9.23 4.54 -5.34
CA SER A 137 -9.07 3.10 -5.59
C SER A 137 -7.62 2.70 -5.37
N VAL A 138 -7.41 1.57 -4.70
CA VAL A 138 -6.09 0.95 -4.49
C VAL A 138 -6.05 -0.35 -5.28
N ILE A 139 -4.93 -0.64 -5.93
CA ILE A 139 -4.73 -1.88 -6.69
C ILE A 139 -3.87 -2.83 -5.85
N ARG A 140 -4.44 -3.95 -5.43
CA ARG A 140 -3.71 -5.03 -4.75
C ARG A 140 -3.12 -5.98 -5.78
N SER A 141 -1.99 -6.61 -5.45
CA SER A 141 -1.21 -7.47 -6.35
C SER A 141 -0.95 -6.81 -7.73
N PRO A 142 -0.48 -5.55 -7.78
CA PRO A 142 -0.33 -4.81 -9.03
C PRO A 142 0.77 -5.42 -9.92
N ALA A 143 0.68 -5.16 -11.22
CA ALA A 143 1.82 -5.38 -12.11
C ALA A 143 3.01 -4.49 -11.67
N LYS A 144 4.26 -4.90 -11.94
CA LYS A 144 5.50 -4.17 -11.59
C LYS A 144 5.84 -3.03 -12.56
N THR A 145 5.16 -2.99 -13.71
CA THR A 145 5.48 -2.12 -14.86
C THR A 145 4.51 -0.96 -15.03
N LEU A 146 3.66 -0.67 -14.04
CA LEU A 146 2.74 0.46 -14.09
C LEU A 146 3.51 1.78 -14.11
N ALA A 147 2.89 2.81 -14.69
CA ALA A 147 3.48 4.14 -14.75
C ALA A 147 3.77 4.64 -13.33
N VAL A 148 4.97 5.21 -13.11
CA VAL A 148 5.38 5.75 -11.82
C VAL A 148 5.65 7.25 -11.90
N ASN A 149 5.16 8.00 -10.92
CA ASN A 149 5.66 9.33 -10.60
C ASN A 149 6.55 9.27 -9.37
N THR A 150 7.84 9.55 -9.50
CA THR A 150 8.81 9.53 -8.38
C THR A 150 9.05 10.90 -7.75
N ALA A 151 8.30 11.94 -8.15
CA ALA A 151 8.40 13.25 -7.52
C ALA A 151 8.07 13.15 -6.02
N ALA A 152 8.77 13.95 -5.21
CA ALA A 152 8.50 14.04 -3.78
C ALA A 152 7.17 14.76 -3.55
N LEU A 153 6.40 14.34 -2.54
CA LEU A 153 5.19 15.04 -2.13
C LEU A 153 5.53 16.29 -1.33
N TRP A 154 6.58 16.17 -0.50
CA TRP A 154 7.16 17.25 0.28
C TRP A 154 8.69 17.20 0.15
N ASP A 155 9.32 18.31 -0.23
CA ASP A 155 10.78 18.43 -0.38
C ASP A 155 11.48 19.14 0.81
N GLY A 156 10.72 19.44 1.87
CA GLY A 156 11.16 20.25 3.01
C GLY A 156 10.77 21.74 2.90
N THR A 157 10.31 22.19 1.73
CA THR A 157 9.92 23.58 1.47
C THR A 157 8.60 23.70 0.70
N THR A 158 8.39 22.82 -0.28
CA THR A 158 7.30 22.88 -1.25
C THR A 158 6.41 21.65 -1.11
N CYS A 159 5.10 21.89 -1.13
CA CYS A 159 4.09 20.85 -1.25
C CYS A 159 3.72 20.66 -2.73
N HIS A 160 3.91 19.44 -3.25
CA HIS A 160 3.69 19.11 -4.66
C HIS A 160 2.30 18.53 -4.91
N THR A 161 1.27 19.37 -4.76
CA THR A 161 -0.14 18.98 -5.01
C THR A 161 -0.45 18.74 -6.49
N GLU A 162 0.43 19.16 -7.40
CA GLU A 162 0.33 18.88 -8.83
C GLU A 162 0.59 17.41 -9.20
N ASP A 163 1.16 16.63 -8.28
CA ASP A 163 1.61 15.25 -8.52
C ASP A 163 0.57 14.18 -8.21
N VAL A 164 -0.71 14.58 -8.14
CA VAL A 164 -1.87 13.70 -8.03
C VAL A 164 -2.72 13.71 -9.31
N TYR A 165 -3.37 12.59 -9.60
CA TYR A 165 -4.05 12.28 -10.87
C TYR A 165 -5.47 11.71 -10.64
N PRO A 166 -6.43 12.52 -10.16
CA PRO A 166 -7.81 12.10 -9.87
C PRO A 166 -8.54 11.41 -11.03
N THR A 167 -8.15 11.69 -12.28
CA THR A 167 -8.80 11.16 -13.48
C THR A 167 -8.11 9.93 -14.07
N TYR A 168 -7.08 9.39 -13.41
CA TYR A 168 -6.34 8.25 -13.93
C TYR A 168 -7.18 6.96 -13.91
N THR A 169 -7.20 6.24 -15.03
CA THR A 169 -8.12 5.10 -15.21
C THR A 169 -7.55 3.81 -14.60
N VAL A 170 -8.24 3.30 -13.58
CA VAL A 170 -7.93 2.03 -12.88
C VAL A 170 -8.00 0.77 -13.74
N SER A 171 -8.75 0.79 -14.85
CA SER A 171 -9.11 -0.42 -15.61
C SER A 171 -7.93 -1.12 -16.31
N THR A 172 -6.79 -0.44 -16.48
CA THR A 172 -5.57 -1.00 -17.09
C THR A 172 -4.52 -1.44 -16.08
N CYS A 173 -4.73 -1.23 -14.77
CA CYS A 173 -3.68 -1.48 -13.77
C CYS A 173 -3.43 -2.98 -13.49
N CYS A 174 -4.31 -3.85 -13.97
CA CYS A 174 -4.21 -5.30 -13.81
C CYS A 174 -3.82 -6.05 -15.09
N SER A 175 -3.42 -5.35 -16.15
CA SER A 175 -2.93 -6.00 -17.37
C SER A 175 -1.46 -6.40 -17.24
N CYS A 176 -1.09 -7.52 -17.84
CA CYS A 176 0.29 -7.97 -18.01
C CYS A 176 0.48 -8.58 -19.41
N GLU A 177 1.71 -8.64 -19.89
CA GLU A 177 2.05 -9.31 -21.17
C GLU A 177 3.00 -10.48 -20.97
N THR A 178 3.85 -10.42 -19.95
CA THR A 178 4.92 -11.38 -19.65
C THR A 178 4.87 -11.84 -18.20
N TYR A 179 5.55 -12.93 -17.87
CA TYR A 179 5.66 -13.45 -16.51
C TYR A 179 6.24 -12.43 -15.54
N ASP A 180 7.27 -11.68 -15.97
CA ASP A 180 7.99 -10.71 -15.14
C ASP A 180 7.19 -9.44 -14.82
N ASP A 181 6.05 -9.22 -15.49
CA ASP A 181 5.18 -8.09 -15.24
C ASP A 181 4.42 -8.21 -13.92
N CYS A 182 4.29 -9.42 -13.36
CA CYS A 182 3.51 -9.66 -12.15
C CYS A 182 4.36 -9.59 -10.88
N SER A 183 3.68 -9.35 -9.74
CA SER A 183 4.26 -9.52 -8.40
C SER A 183 4.85 -10.94 -8.25
N ASP A 184 5.84 -11.12 -7.35
CA ASP A 184 6.63 -12.36 -7.25
C ASP A 184 5.80 -13.63 -7.01
N ASP A 185 4.59 -13.47 -6.46
CA ASP A 185 3.66 -14.57 -6.17
C ASP A 185 2.65 -14.85 -7.29
N TYR A 186 2.72 -14.12 -8.41
CA TYR A 186 1.73 -14.20 -9.49
C TYR A 186 2.38 -14.38 -10.86
N THR A 187 1.61 -14.97 -11.78
CA THR A 187 2.00 -15.19 -13.17
C THR A 187 1.03 -14.51 -14.12
N CYS A 188 1.50 -14.12 -15.31
CA CYS A 188 0.62 -13.52 -16.30
C CYS A 188 -0.24 -14.59 -17.00
N VAL A 189 -1.52 -14.64 -16.68
CA VAL A 189 -2.50 -15.58 -17.23
C VAL A 189 -3.57 -14.82 -18.00
N SER A 190 -3.63 -15.04 -19.32
CA SER A 190 -4.60 -14.38 -20.21
C SER A 190 -4.58 -12.85 -20.11
N GLY A 191 -3.40 -12.28 -19.92
CA GLY A 191 -3.19 -10.84 -19.82
C GLY A 191 -3.51 -10.24 -18.45
N ARG A 192 -3.61 -11.05 -17.38
CA ARG A 192 -3.79 -10.59 -15.99
C ARG A 192 -2.91 -11.35 -15.01
N CYS A 193 -2.46 -10.69 -13.95
CA CYS A 193 -1.70 -11.33 -12.88
C CYS A 193 -2.61 -12.22 -12.02
N ALA A 194 -2.32 -13.52 -11.99
CA ALA A 194 -3.07 -14.54 -11.26
C ALA A 194 -2.11 -15.59 -10.67
N ALA A 195 -2.55 -16.23 -9.59
CA ALA A 195 -1.77 -17.24 -8.86
C ALA A 195 -1.78 -18.60 -9.57
#